data_AF-A0A531MPV6-F1
#
_entry.id   AF-A0A531MPV6-F1
#
_cell.length_a   1.000
_cell.length_b   1.000
_cell.length_c   1.000
_cell.angle_alpha   90.00
_cell.angle_beta   90.00
_cell.angle_gamma   90.00
#
_symmetry.space_group_name_H-M   'P 1'
#
loop_
_entity.id
_entity.type
_entity.pdbx_description
1 polymer ?
#
loop_
_entity_poly.entity_id
_entity_poly.type
_entity_poly.pdbx_seq_one_letter_code
_entity_poly.pdbx_strand_id
1 'polypeptide(L)'
;NGGLYISPDFPDFGDKGAALVAALIDHYAEQSPDAKIFVACGSMGGALCWKLAARNDTGRRIDGLLLLGSLWDESFLASPAFKRRVPVFFGQGSHDVVFPVANQEAFFRSILARSKTYPTRFVRFETGTHGTPIRMVDWRGTLNWMLSKAP
;
A
#
# COMPACT_ATOMS: atom_id res chain seq x y z
N ASN A 1 6.57 20.40 -3.99
CA ASN A 1 5.87 19.78 -2.84
C ASN A 1 6.77 19.49 -1.63
N GLY A 2 8.09 19.73 -1.68
CA GLY A 2 8.98 19.57 -0.50
C GLY A 2 9.13 18.13 0.04
N GLY A 3 8.48 17.14 -0.56
CA GLY A 3 8.55 15.73 -0.15
C GLY A 3 9.74 14.99 -0.75
N LEU A 4 10.06 13.85 -0.14
CA LEU A 4 11.12 12.95 -0.54
C LEU A 4 10.53 11.71 -1.22
N TYR A 5 11.11 11.29 -2.35
CA TYR A 5 10.78 10.04 -3.03
C TYR A 5 11.98 9.10 -2.96
N ILE A 6 11.74 7.86 -2.54
CA ILE A 6 12.78 6.84 -2.36
C ILE A 6 12.31 5.55 -3.03
N SER A 7 13.19 4.94 -3.83
CA SER A 7 12.99 3.62 -4.44
C SER A 7 14.20 2.75 -4.12
N PRO A 8 14.23 2.09 -2.94
CA PRO A 8 15.37 1.30 -2.52
C PRO A 8 15.36 -0.09 -3.16
N ASP A 9 16.55 -0.67 -3.29
CA ASP A 9 16.70 -2.11 -3.49
C ASP A 9 16.65 -2.86 -2.15
N PHE A 10 16.26 -4.14 -2.20
CA PHE A 10 16.17 -5.02 -1.04
C PHE A 10 16.43 -6.47 -1.47
N PRO A 11 16.87 -7.34 -0.54
CA PRO A 11 17.36 -8.68 -0.89
C PRO A 11 16.25 -9.69 -1.21
N ASP A 12 15.04 -9.50 -0.68
CA ASP A 12 13.90 -10.39 -0.87
C ASP A 12 12.56 -9.70 -0.59
N PHE A 13 11.45 -10.38 -0.89
CA PHE A 13 10.08 -9.97 -0.53
C PHE A 13 9.63 -10.54 0.83
N GLY A 14 10.59 -11.05 1.61
CA GLY A 14 10.40 -11.71 2.89
C GLY A 14 10.62 -10.77 4.08
N ASP A 15 10.92 -11.35 5.23
CA ASP A 15 11.10 -10.60 6.47
C ASP A 15 12.37 -9.73 6.44
N LYS A 16 13.41 -10.15 5.72
CA LYS A 16 14.66 -9.37 5.59
C LYS A 16 14.44 -8.11 4.77
N GLY A 17 13.78 -8.23 3.61
CA GLY A 17 13.37 -7.07 2.81
C GLY A 17 12.48 -6.12 3.60
N ALA A 18 11.48 -6.65 4.31
CA ALA A 18 10.57 -5.83 5.12
C ALA A 18 11.29 -5.10 6.25
N ALA A 19 12.26 -5.75 6.92
CA ALA A 19 13.06 -5.12 7.97
C ALA A 19 13.94 -3.99 7.44
N LEU A 20 14.52 -4.14 6.25
CA LEU A 20 15.33 -3.08 5.63
C LEU A 20 14.49 -1.87 5.23
N VAL A 21 13.33 -2.10 4.62
CA VAL A 21 12.38 -1.02 4.31
C VAL A 21 11.88 -0.35 5.59
N ALA A 22 11.64 -1.11 6.67
CA ALA A 22 11.26 -0.56 7.96
C ALA A 22 12.34 0.36 8.56
N ALA A 23 13.60 -0.09 8.56
CA ALA A 23 14.72 0.71 9.05
C ALA A 23 14.90 2.01 8.25
N LEU A 24 14.69 1.95 6.92
CA LEU A 24 14.73 3.12 6.06
C LEU A 24 13.61 4.12 6.39
N ILE A 25 12.39 3.62 6.60
CA ILE A 25 11.24 4.43 7.04
C ILE A 25 11.54 5.10 8.38
N ASP A 26 12.05 4.35 9.36
CA ASP A 26 12.36 4.90 10.68
C ASP A 26 13.44 6.00 10.60
N HIS A 27 14.50 5.79 9.82
CA HIS A 27 15.56 6.79 9.62
C HIS A 27 15.03 8.14 9.14
N TYR A 28 14.17 8.15 8.11
CA TYR A 28 13.62 9.40 7.59
C TYR A 28 12.51 9.98 8.45
N ALA A 29 11.76 9.14 9.18
CA ALA A 29 10.75 9.61 10.11
C ALA A 29 11.37 10.34 11.31
N GLU A 30 12.58 9.96 11.76
CA GLU A 30 13.31 10.69 12.79
C GLU A 30 13.77 12.08 12.31
N GLN A 31 14.16 12.19 11.04
CA GLN A 31 14.61 13.45 10.44
C GLN A 31 13.46 14.37 10.04
N SER A 32 12.26 13.84 9.88
CA SER A 32 11.07 14.56 9.43
C SER A 32 9.83 14.04 10.16
N PRO A 33 9.69 14.34 11.47
CA PRO A 33 8.66 13.73 12.32
C PRO A 33 7.22 14.05 11.89
N ASP A 34 7.01 15.17 11.20
CA ASP A 34 5.68 15.60 10.73
C ASP A 34 5.37 15.12 9.29
N ALA A 35 6.34 14.49 8.61
CA ALA A 35 6.15 14.05 7.24
C ALA A 35 5.24 12.82 7.17
N LYS A 36 4.23 12.87 6.30
CA LYS A 36 3.36 11.71 6.02
C LYS A 36 4.10 10.68 5.17
N ILE A 37 4.00 9.42 5.58
CA ILE A 37 4.74 8.31 4.97
C ILE A 37 3.81 7.41 4.18
N PHE A 38 3.97 7.40 2.85
CA PHE A 38 3.21 6.53 1.96
C PHE A 38 4.11 5.45 1.37
N VAL A 39 3.66 4.20 1.39
CA VAL A 39 4.41 3.07 0.79
C VAL A 39 3.64 2.57 -0.42
N ALA A 40 4.28 2.64 -1.59
CA ALA A 40 3.73 2.11 -2.83
C ALA A 40 4.42 0.80 -3.21
N CYS A 41 3.62 -0.24 -3.43
CA CYS A 41 4.08 -1.59 -3.72
C CYS A 41 3.47 -2.09 -5.03
N GLY A 42 4.32 -2.43 -5.99
CA GLY A 42 3.93 -3.07 -7.24
C GLY A 42 4.19 -4.57 -7.21
N SER A 43 3.34 -5.36 -7.88
CA SER A 43 3.52 -6.81 -8.03
C SER A 43 3.83 -7.51 -6.69
N MET A 44 4.84 -8.38 -6.63
CA MET A 44 5.28 -9.07 -5.41
C MET A 44 5.72 -8.12 -4.27
N GLY A 45 6.02 -6.86 -4.56
CA GLY A 45 6.27 -5.83 -3.54
C GLY A 45 5.13 -5.69 -2.53
N GLY A 46 3.90 -6.10 -2.88
CA GLY A 46 2.76 -6.12 -1.96
C GLY A 46 3.03 -6.91 -0.68
N ALA A 47 3.82 -7.98 -0.77
CA ALA A 47 4.22 -8.77 0.39
C ALA A 47 4.98 -7.92 1.43
N LEU A 48 5.80 -6.96 0.97
CA LEU A 48 6.48 -6.02 1.85
C LEU A 48 5.50 -5.02 2.47
N CYS A 49 4.58 -4.44 1.68
CA CYS A 49 3.54 -3.56 2.21
C CYS A 49 2.71 -4.23 3.32
N TRP A 50 2.31 -5.48 3.14
CA TRP A 50 1.54 -6.22 4.13
C TRP A 50 2.36 -6.56 5.37
N LYS A 51 3.62 -6.95 5.21
CA LYS A 51 4.54 -7.14 6.34
C LYS A 51 4.72 -5.84 7.12
N LEU A 52 4.98 -4.71 6.47
CA LEU A 52 5.10 -3.40 7.12
C LEU A 52 3.81 -3.03 7.87
N ALA A 53 2.65 -3.24 7.26
CA ALA A 53 1.35 -2.99 7.88
C ALA A 53 1.14 -3.80 9.17
N ALA A 54 1.61 -5.04 9.19
CA ALA A 54 1.49 -5.97 10.32
C ALA A 54 2.45 -5.68 11.48
N ARG A 55 3.56 -4.98 11.24
CA ARG A 55 4.55 -4.70 12.29
C ARG A 55 4.04 -3.67 13.29
N ASN A 56 4.51 -3.81 14.53
CA ASN A 56 4.20 -2.89 15.62
C ASN A 56 4.87 -1.51 15.48
N ASP A 57 5.97 -1.43 14.73
CA ASP A 57 6.71 -0.19 14.45
C ASP A 57 6.07 0.54 13.24
N THR A 58 6.39 0.12 12.03
CA THR A 58 5.96 0.69 10.76
C THR A 58 4.45 0.67 10.58
N GLY A 59 3.74 -0.38 10.99
CA GLY A 59 2.26 -0.38 10.96
C GLY A 59 1.64 0.71 11.84
N ARG A 60 2.36 1.19 12.86
CA ARG A 60 1.97 2.34 13.69
C ARG A 60 2.45 3.69 13.16
N ARG A 61 3.27 3.70 12.10
CA ARG A 61 3.92 4.89 11.57
C ARG A 61 3.44 5.28 10.17
N ILE A 62 3.27 4.31 9.27
CA ILE A 62 2.87 4.59 7.88
C ILE A 62 1.49 5.24 7.81
N ASP A 63 1.29 6.12 6.83
CA ASP A 63 0.10 6.94 6.65
C ASP A 63 -0.71 6.58 5.39
N GLY A 64 -0.22 5.65 4.57
CA GLY A 64 -0.99 5.06 3.48
C GLY A 64 -0.24 3.97 2.72
N LEU A 65 -1.01 3.09 2.09
CA LEU A 65 -0.52 1.96 1.30
C LEU A 65 -1.11 2.01 -0.11
N LEU A 66 -0.26 1.94 -1.13
CA LEU A 66 -0.67 1.83 -2.54
C LEU A 66 -0.27 0.46 -3.07
N LEU A 67 -1.23 -0.28 -3.60
CA LEU A 67 -1.04 -1.61 -4.16
C LEU A 67 -1.31 -1.52 -5.66
N LEU A 68 -0.28 -1.71 -6.47
CA LEU A 68 -0.30 -1.45 -7.92
C LEU A 68 -0.08 -2.74 -8.70
N GLY A 69 -1.14 -3.37 -9.17
CA GLY A 69 -1.06 -4.70 -9.80
C GLY A 69 -0.44 -5.71 -8.84
N SER A 70 -0.92 -5.75 -7.60
CA SER A 70 -0.24 -6.40 -6.47
C SER A 70 -1.16 -7.39 -5.76
N LEU A 71 -0.59 -8.19 -4.86
CA LEU A 71 -1.30 -9.24 -4.14
C LEU A 71 -2.14 -8.70 -2.96
N TRP A 72 -3.07 -9.54 -2.50
CA TRP A 72 -3.89 -9.34 -1.30
C TRP A 72 -3.34 -10.14 -0.11
N ASP A 73 -3.68 -9.73 1.11
CA ASP A 73 -3.38 -10.46 2.33
C ASP A 73 -4.42 -10.14 3.42
N GLU A 74 -5.27 -11.11 3.76
CA GLU A 74 -6.34 -10.93 4.75
C GLU A 74 -5.82 -10.70 6.18
N SER A 75 -4.56 -11.05 6.47
CA SER A 75 -3.95 -10.73 7.77
C SER A 75 -3.88 -9.23 8.03
N PHE A 76 -3.94 -8.40 6.97
CA PHE A 76 -4.09 -6.96 7.07
C PHE A 76 -5.25 -6.56 7.99
N LEU A 77 -6.39 -7.26 7.97
CA LEU A 77 -7.58 -6.93 8.75
C LEU A 77 -7.37 -7.02 10.28
N ALA A 78 -6.30 -7.68 10.73
CA ALA A 78 -5.88 -7.77 12.12
C ALA A 78 -4.70 -6.85 12.48
N SER A 79 -4.10 -6.20 11.48
CA SER A 79 -2.83 -5.47 11.59
C SER A 79 -2.93 -4.17 12.41
N PRO A 80 -1.80 -3.69 12.98
CA PRO A 80 -1.71 -2.34 13.54
C PRO A 80 -2.13 -1.24 12.56
N ALA A 81 -1.74 -1.33 11.29
CA ALA A 81 -2.13 -0.36 10.26
C ALA A 81 -3.65 -0.34 10.02
N PHE A 82 -4.30 -1.51 10.00
CA PHE A 82 -5.75 -1.59 9.89
C PHE A 82 -6.45 -0.94 11.09
N LYS A 83 -5.97 -1.22 12.31
CA LYS A 83 -6.50 -0.59 13.54
C LYS A 83 -6.36 0.94 13.52
N ARG A 84 -5.26 1.45 12.97
CA ARG A 84 -5.02 2.89 12.73
C ARG A 84 -5.78 3.46 11.54
N ARG A 85 -6.53 2.62 10.79
CA ARG A 85 -7.28 3.03 9.61
C ARG A 85 -6.40 3.67 8.53
N VAL A 86 -5.18 3.16 8.37
CA VAL A 86 -4.27 3.59 7.30
C VAL A 86 -4.96 3.45 5.94
N PRO A 87 -5.07 4.50 5.12
CA PRO A 87 -5.73 4.43 3.83
C PRO A 87 -5.05 3.45 2.87
N VAL A 88 -5.85 2.67 2.14
CA VAL A 88 -5.37 1.68 1.17
C VAL A 88 -5.93 1.96 -0.22
N PHE A 89 -5.03 2.23 -1.17
CA PHE A 89 -5.34 2.38 -2.58
C PHE A 89 -5.00 1.10 -3.34
N PHE A 90 -5.92 0.66 -4.17
CA PHE A 90 -5.73 -0.45 -5.10
C PHE A 90 -5.80 0.07 -6.52
N GLY A 91 -4.73 -0.12 -7.30
CA GLY A 91 -4.76 0.01 -8.75
C GLY A 91 -4.62 -1.38 -9.35
N GLN A 92 -5.57 -1.81 -10.19
CA GLN A 92 -5.59 -3.17 -10.73
C GLN A 92 -6.00 -3.20 -12.21
N GLY A 93 -5.25 -3.92 -13.05
CA GLY A 93 -5.63 -4.15 -14.44
C GLY A 93 -6.74 -5.21 -14.56
N SER A 94 -7.76 -4.97 -15.39
CA SER A 94 -8.86 -5.93 -15.55
C SER A 94 -8.45 -7.21 -16.29
N HIS A 95 -7.36 -7.18 -17.06
CA HIS A 95 -6.75 -8.32 -17.76
C HIS A 95 -5.44 -8.76 -17.09
N ASP A 96 -5.24 -8.45 -15.81
CA ASP A 96 -4.10 -8.98 -15.06
C ASP A 96 -4.25 -10.50 -14.88
N VAL A 97 -3.39 -11.27 -15.54
CA VAL A 97 -3.33 -12.73 -15.47
C VAL A 97 -2.41 -13.25 -14.37
N VAL A 98 -1.62 -12.38 -13.74
CA VAL A 98 -0.69 -12.71 -12.64
C VAL A 98 -1.44 -12.59 -11.31
N PHE A 99 -2.11 -11.46 -11.08
CA PHE A 99 -2.99 -11.25 -9.94
C PHE A 99 -4.39 -10.90 -10.46
N PRO A 100 -5.29 -11.89 -10.59
CA PRO A 100 -6.62 -11.67 -11.15
C PRO A 100 -7.40 -10.60 -10.40
N VAL A 101 -8.00 -9.66 -11.15
CA VAL A 101 -8.75 -8.53 -10.59
C VAL A 101 -9.86 -8.97 -9.62
N ALA A 102 -10.50 -10.11 -9.88
CA ALA A 102 -11.56 -10.66 -9.04
C ALA A 102 -11.10 -10.91 -7.60
N ASN A 103 -9.86 -11.36 -7.40
CA ASN A 103 -9.31 -11.63 -6.07
C ASN A 103 -8.99 -10.33 -5.33
N GLN A 104 -8.42 -9.34 -6.04
CA GLN A 104 -8.15 -8.03 -5.44
C GLN A 104 -9.45 -7.30 -5.07
N GLU A 105 -10.49 -7.40 -5.90
CA GLU A 105 -11.81 -6.87 -5.57
C GLU A 105 -12.47 -7.60 -4.40
N ALA A 106 -12.31 -8.92 -4.30
CA ALA A 106 -12.82 -9.69 -3.15
C ALA A 106 -12.17 -9.22 -1.84
N PHE A 107 -10.85 -9.00 -1.85
CA PHE A 107 -10.13 -8.44 -0.71
C PHE A 107 -10.55 -6.99 -0.39
N PHE A 108 -10.71 -6.13 -1.40
CA PHE A 108 -11.26 -4.79 -1.20
C PHE A 108 -12.65 -4.84 -0.53
N ARG A 109 -13.52 -5.75 -0.97
CA ARG A 109 -14.84 -5.97 -0.36
C ARG A 109 -14.73 -6.51 1.07
N SER A 110 -13.75 -7.35 1.40
CA SER A 110 -13.57 -7.85 2.77
C SER A 110 -13.14 -6.75 3.75
N ILE A 111 -12.32 -5.78 3.31
CA ILE A 111 -12.00 -4.56 4.07
C ILE A 111 -13.29 -3.79 4.43
N LEU A 112 -14.16 -3.55 3.43
CA LEU A 112 -15.41 -2.82 3.63
C LEU A 112 -16.44 -3.60 4.45
N ALA A 113 -16.46 -4.93 4.33
CA ALA A 113 -17.28 -5.79 5.18
C ALA A 113 -16.84 -5.71 6.65
N ARG A 114 -15.52 -5.65 6.91
CA ARG A 114 -14.97 -5.50 8.26
C ARG A 114 -15.19 -4.10 8.83
N SER A 115 -15.10 -3.06 8.01
CA SER A 115 -15.36 -1.68 8.40
C SER A 115 -15.93 -0.88 7.23
N LYS A 116 -17.25 -0.62 7.25
CA LYS A 116 -17.96 0.05 6.14
C LYS A 116 -17.40 1.42 5.76
N THR A 117 -16.80 2.13 6.71
CA THR A 117 -16.24 3.47 6.52
C THR A 117 -14.73 3.46 6.36
N TYR A 118 -14.09 2.29 6.21
CA TYR A 118 -12.64 2.20 6.06
C TYR A 118 -12.15 3.05 4.87
N PRO A 119 -11.06 3.82 5.00
CA PRO A 119 -10.56 4.68 3.92
C PRO A 119 -9.84 3.85 2.84
N THR A 120 -10.58 3.08 2.05
CA THR A 120 -10.04 2.32 0.93
C THR A 120 -10.62 2.80 -0.40
N ARG A 121 -9.81 2.72 -1.47
CA ARG A 121 -10.20 3.09 -2.83
C ARG A 121 -9.68 2.06 -3.82
N PHE A 122 -10.54 1.64 -4.75
CA PHE A 122 -10.18 0.74 -5.84
C PHE A 122 -10.30 1.46 -7.18
N VAL A 123 -9.25 1.40 -8.00
CA VAL A 123 -9.22 1.91 -9.37
C VAL A 123 -8.90 0.73 -10.28
N ARG A 124 -9.88 0.36 -11.10
CA ARG A 124 -9.73 -0.67 -12.13
C ARG A 124 -9.34 -0.01 -13.44
N PHE A 125 -8.28 -0.52 -14.05
CA PHE A 125 -7.87 -0.12 -15.39
C PHE A 125 -8.46 -1.11 -16.38
N GLU A 126 -9.55 -0.71 -17.05
CA GLU A 126 -10.17 -1.52 -18.09
C GLU A 126 -9.17 -1.86 -19.18
N THR A 127 -9.17 -3.11 -19.63
CA THR A 127 -8.20 -3.70 -20.58
C THR A 127 -6.74 -3.68 -20.12
N GLY A 128 -6.46 -3.14 -18.93
CA GLY A 128 -5.13 -3.05 -18.35
C GLY A 128 -4.59 -4.42 -17.93
N THR A 129 -3.29 -4.62 -18.09
CA THR A 129 -2.57 -5.84 -17.69
C THR A 129 -1.84 -5.62 -16.37
N HIS A 130 -1.04 -6.61 -15.94
CA HIS A 130 -0.34 -6.59 -14.65
C HIS A 130 0.44 -5.31 -14.34
N GLY A 131 1.19 -4.80 -15.31
CA GLY A 131 2.02 -3.60 -15.13
C GLY A 131 1.29 -2.27 -15.39
N THR A 132 0.01 -2.29 -15.76
CA THR A 132 -0.75 -1.07 -16.08
C THR A 132 -0.86 -0.12 -14.88
N PRO A 133 -1.24 -0.57 -13.67
CA PRO A 133 -1.42 0.33 -12.53
C PRO A 133 -0.14 1.08 -12.13
N ILE A 134 1.02 0.45 -12.27
CA ILE A 134 2.33 1.05 -11.97
C ILE A 134 2.60 2.26 -12.87
N ARG A 135 2.17 2.20 -14.13
CA ARG A 135 2.43 3.23 -15.15
C ARG A 135 1.34 4.30 -15.24
N MET A 136 0.11 3.95 -14.90
CA MET A 136 -1.07 4.76 -15.23
C MET A 136 -1.81 5.33 -14.01
N VAL A 137 -1.36 5.06 -12.79
CA VAL A 137 -1.95 5.69 -11.61
C VAL A 137 -1.85 7.21 -11.71
N ASP A 138 -2.96 7.91 -11.46
CA ASP A 138 -2.94 9.36 -11.23
C ASP A 138 -2.28 9.61 -9.87
N TRP A 139 -0.97 9.79 -9.88
CA TRP A 139 -0.17 10.02 -8.68
C TRP A 139 -0.64 11.26 -7.91
N ARG A 140 -0.96 12.36 -8.61
CA ARG A 140 -1.39 13.59 -7.95
C ARG A 140 -2.75 13.38 -7.27
N GLY A 141 -3.74 12.86 -7.99
CA GLY A 141 -5.07 12.61 -7.44
C GLY A 141 -5.05 11.58 -6.31
N THR A 142 -4.26 10.51 -6.46
CA THR A 142 -4.11 9.46 -5.46
C THR A 142 -3.44 9.97 -4.20
N LEU A 143 -2.31 10.68 -4.30
CA LEU A 143 -1.60 11.21 -3.14
C LEU A 143 -2.41 12.30 -2.43
N ASN A 144 -3.09 13.18 -3.17
CA ASN A 144 -3.99 14.17 -2.56
C ASN A 144 -5.12 13.51 -1.77
N TRP A 145 -5.71 12.43 -2.31
CA TRP A 145 -6.70 11.65 -1.58
C TRP A 145 -6.10 10.99 -0.34
N MET A 146 -4.93 10.38 -0.45
CA MET A 146 -4.26 9.76 0.71
C MET A 146 -3.96 10.77 1.81
N LEU A 147 -3.41 11.94 1.46
CA LEU A 147 -3.18 13.03 2.41
C LEU A 147 -4.46 13.47 3.12
N SER A 148 -5.60 13.49 2.42
CA SER A 148 -6.91 13.82 3.02
C SER A 148 -7.49 12.72 3.92
N LYS A 149 -6.90 11.52 3.92
CA LYS A 149 -7.38 10.33 4.67
C LYS A 149 -6.36 9.77 5.65
N ALA A 150 -5.12 10.27 5.62
CA ALA A 150 -4.07 9.87 6.53
C ALA A 150 -4.52 10.05 8.00
N PRO A 151 -4.25 9.07 8.88
CA PRO A 151 -4.62 9.14 10.28
C PRO A 151 -3.81 10.16 11.09
#